data_AF-A0A958J8C1-F1
#
_entry.id   AF-A0A958J8C1-F1
#
_cell.length_a   1.000
_cell.length_b   1.000
_cell.length_c   1.000
_cell.angle_alpha   90.00
_cell.angle_beta   90.00
_cell.angle_gamma   90.00
#
_symmetry.space_group_name_H-M   'P 1'
#
loop_
_entity.id
_entity.type
_entity.pdbx_description
1 polymer ?
#
loop_
_entity_poly.entity_id
_entity_poly.type
_entity_poly.pdbx_seq_one_letter_code
_entity_poly.pdbx_strand_id
1 'polypeptide(L)'
;WEIRHGEGEIGLKTGGSPHYFGVINVGDVAALKKLLEAEGLTLETDHFSSSLFDQIHHIEKPLHVLIGSKKFIEGWNSWRVANMVLMNMGKGEGPQIVQLFGRGVRLKGQRFSLRREAAPAPALRLLQTLYLFGLNADYMNSFLSAIRQEGLDPEKPDRPALKPSGEGPGAPVSATASPSPLPCQRVQPNPALLSRLRVDVRPRLTMVHSEKDAGKSAALNLAGRLRAQADFLDWDQLLLSAIRFKRHSDRAHLILEREAIRSIIRDGDYTLYALPEQLEVRQFEDLDTLQQIAEQVLQAYLLAY
;
A
#
# COMPACT_ATOMS: atom_id res chain seq x y z
N TRP A 1 11.88 3.71 20.05
CA TRP A 1 12.41 3.34 21.38
C TRP A 1 13.87 3.00 21.28
N GLU A 2 14.74 3.61 22.08
CA GLU A 2 16.17 3.29 22.12
C GLU A 2 16.37 1.92 22.78
N ILE A 3 17.05 1.00 22.09
CA ILE A 3 17.26 -0.37 22.57
C ILE A 3 18.57 -0.42 23.36
N ARG A 4 18.52 -0.62 24.67
CA ARG A 4 19.74 -0.57 25.51
C ARG A 4 20.73 -1.68 25.24
N HIS A 5 20.25 -2.86 24.86
CA HIS A 5 21.09 -4.01 24.53
C HIS A 5 21.46 -4.08 23.03
N GLY A 6 21.18 -3.02 22.26
CA GLY A 6 21.57 -2.87 20.86
C GLY A 6 22.28 -1.53 20.66
N GLU A 7 23.60 -1.55 20.55
CA GLU A 7 24.37 -0.31 20.45
C GLU A 7 24.05 0.44 19.14
N GLY A 8 23.54 1.66 19.26
CA GLY A 8 23.18 2.46 18.09
C GLY A 8 21.75 2.22 17.59
N GLU A 9 20.94 1.44 18.31
CA GLU A 9 19.64 0.99 17.82
C GLU A 9 18.45 1.78 18.37
N ILE A 10 17.53 2.14 17.47
CA ILE A 10 16.22 2.66 17.80
C ILE A 10 15.15 1.77 17.14
N GLY A 11 14.37 1.07 17.95
CA GLY A 11 13.22 0.30 17.49
C GLY A 11 12.05 1.18 17.09
N LEU A 12 11.41 0.82 15.97
CA LEU A 12 10.23 1.46 15.42
C LEU A 12 8.98 0.65 15.73
N LYS A 13 7.96 1.33 16.26
CA LYS A 13 6.73 0.70 16.72
C LYS A 13 5.57 1.67 16.66
N THR A 14 4.38 1.15 16.38
CA THR A 14 3.13 1.91 16.41
C THR A 14 2.53 1.91 17.81
N GLY A 15 1.79 2.96 18.16
CA GLY A 15 1.10 3.05 19.46
C GLY A 15 0.19 1.85 19.70
N GLY A 16 0.29 1.24 20.89
CA GLY A 16 -0.54 0.10 21.30
C GLY A 16 -0.12 -1.27 20.72
N SER A 17 0.79 -1.33 19.76
CA SER A 17 1.39 -2.62 19.37
C SER A 17 2.21 -3.20 20.53
N PRO A 18 2.43 -4.51 20.63
CA PRO A 18 3.49 -5.09 21.46
C PRO A 18 4.82 -5.25 20.68
N HIS A 19 4.79 -5.29 19.35
CA HIS A 19 5.93 -5.66 18.51
C HIS A 19 6.52 -4.48 17.73
N TYR A 20 7.85 -4.51 17.56
CA TYR A 20 8.58 -3.63 16.66
C TYR A 20 8.41 -4.07 15.22
N PHE A 21 8.23 -3.10 14.30
CA PHE A 21 8.15 -3.36 12.86
C PHE A 21 9.44 -2.98 12.11
N GLY A 22 10.33 -2.25 12.77
CA GLY A 22 11.60 -1.86 12.18
C GLY A 22 12.63 -1.44 13.20
N VAL A 23 13.84 -1.22 12.72
CA VAL A 23 14.97 -0.75 13.52
C VAL A 23 15.76 0.29 12.74
N ILE A 24 16.17 1.35 13.44
CA ILE A 24 17.15 2.32 12.97
C ILE A 24 18.49 1.96 13.61
N ASN A 25 19.56 1.81 12.82
CA ASN A 25 20.91 1.60 13.31
C ASN A 25 21.83 2.75 12.87
N VAL A 26 22.27 3.57 13.83
CA VAL A 26 23.09 4.77 13.57
C VAL A 26 24.25 4.88 14.56
N GLY A 27 25.30 5.60 14.16
CA GLY A 27 26.46 5.86 15.02
C GLY A 27 26.18 6.86 16.16
N ASP A 28 25.31 7.84 15.93
CA ASP A 28 24.97 8.88 16.91
C ASP A 28 23.46 8.89 17.20
N VAL A 29 23.07 8.08 18.19
CA VAL A 29 21.69 7.99 18.66
C VAL A 29 21.25 9.29 19.33
N ALA A 30 22.14 9.94 20.08
CA ALA A 30 21.78 11.13 20.85
C ALA A 30 21.39 12.31 19.95
N ALA A 31 22.15 12.54 18.87
CA ALA A 31 21.81 13.56 17.87
C ALA A 31 20.49 13.23 17.17
N LEU A 32 20.27 11.97 16.79
CA LEU A 32 19.03 11.55 16.14
C LEU A 32 17.82 11.73 17.07
N LYS A 33 17.93 11.39 18.35
CA LYS A 33 16.84 11.58 19.33
C LYS A 33 16.39 13.04 19.41
N LYS A 34 17.34 13.99 19.46
CA LYS A 34 17.03 15.43 19.48
C LYS A 34 16.24 15.87 18.24
N LEU A 35 16.61 15.36 17.06
CA LEU A 35 15.89 15.66 15.82
C LEU A 35 14.47 15.06 15.83
N LEU A 36 14.32 13.82 16.30
CA LEU A 36 13.01 13.16 16.38
C LEU A 36 12.08 13.85 17.39
N GLU A 37 12.60 14.31 18.52
CA GLU A 37 11.85 15.09 19.51
C GLU A 37 11.36 16.43 18.95
N ALA A 38 12.20 17.13 18.17
CA ALA A 38 11.83 18.38 17.53
C ALA A 38 10.67 18.21 16.52
N GLU A 39 10.57 17.04 15.90
CA GLU A 39 9.47 16.65 15.00
C GLU A 39 8.24 16.09 15.74
N GLY A 40 8.24 16.09 17.08
CA GLY A 40 7.11 15.66 17.90
C GLY A 40 6.94 14.15 18.03
N LEU A 41 7.96 13.35 17.73
CA LEU A 41 7.91 11.89 17.86
C LEU A 41 8.17 11.46 19.30
N THR A 42 7.37 10.50 19.80
CA THR A 42 7.56 9.93 21.14
C THR A 42 8.80 9.05 21.20
N LEU A 43 9.72 9.38 22.09
CA LEU A 43 10.90 8.58 22.37
C LEU A 43 10.83 7.99 23.76
N GLU A 44 11.07 6.68 23.82
CA GLU A 44 11.21 5.92 25.07
C GLU A 44 12.43 5.03 24.96
N THR A 45 12.76 4.36 26.06
CA THR A 45 13.90 3.46 26.16
C THR A 45 13.41 2.07 26.52
N ASP A 46 13.90 1.08 25.76
CA ASP A 46 13.66 -0.33 26.02
C ASP A 46 14.90 -0.94 26.68
N HIS A 47 14.71 -1.42 27.90
CA HIS A 47 15.74 -2.06 28.72
C HIS A 47 15.70 -3.59 28.67
N PHE A 48 14.74 -4.19 27.97
CA PHE A 48 14.48 -5.63 28.00
C PHE A 48 14.83 -6.29 26.67
N SER A 49 14.55 -5.63 25.55
CA SER A 49 14.81 -6.20 24.24
C SER A 49 16.31 -6.28 23.95
N SER A 50 16.74 -7.42 23.42
CA SER A 50 18.04 -7.59 22.78
C SER A 50 18.09 -6.86 21.43
N SER A 51 19.28 -6.80 20.80
CA SER A 51 19.47 -6.20 19.47
C SER A 51 18.37 -6.65 18.49
N LEU A 52 17.64 -5.68 17.95
CA LEU A 52 16.65 -5.87 16.90
C LEU A 52 17.35 -6.06 15.55
N PHE A 53 18.49 -5.39 15.37
CA PHE A 53 19.30 -5.52 14.17
C PHE A 53 19.75 -6.96 13.95
N ASP A 54 20.28 -7.61 14.99
CA ASP A 54 20.70 -9.01 14.93
C ASP A 54 19.52 -9.92 14.58
N GLN A 55 18.30 -9.57 14.97
CA GLN A 55 17.12 -10.40 14.77
C GLN A 55 16.47 -10.24 13.38
N ILE A 56 16.90 -9.27 12.55
CA ILE A 56 16.17 -8.91 11.33
C ILE A 56 16.14 -10.02 10.27
N HIS A 57 17.09 -10.95 10.33
CA HIS A 57 17.17 -12.07 9.40
C HIS A 57 16.19 -13.21 9.74
N HIS A 58 15.62 -13.24 10.96
CA HIS A 58 14.67 -14.26 11.37
C HIS A 58 13.30 -14.04 10.72
N ILE A 59 12.81 -15.06 10.00
CA ILE A 59 11.54 -14.99 9.27
C ILE A 59 10.32 -14.83 10.18
N GLU A 60 10.39 -15.38 11.40
CA GLU A 60 9.32 -15.36 12.41
C GLU A 60 9.16 -13.99 13.09
N LYS A 61 10.12 -13.07 12.90
CA LYS A 61 10.10 -11.76 13.55
C LYS A 61 9.38 -10.73 12.65
N PRO A 62 8.50 -9.89 13.21
CA PRO A 62 7.76 -8.87 12.47
C PRO A 62 8.62 -7.64 12.10
N LEU A 63 9.94 -7.79 12.00
CA LEU A 63 10.86 -6.73 11.58
C LEU A 63 10.95 -6.71 10.06
N HIS A 64 10.47 -5.62 9.46
CA HIS A 64 10.35 -5.45 8.02
C HIS A 64 11.09 -4.22 7.48
N VAL A 65 11.39 -3.24 8.35
CA VAL A 65 12.05 -2.00 7.98
C VAL A 65 13.39 -1.88 8.67
N LEU A 66 14.41 -1.55 7.89
CA LEU A 66 15.74 -1.23 8.38
C LEU A 66 16.16 0.11 7.81
N ILE A 67 16.54 1.01 8.71
CA ILE A 67 17.08 2.32 8.36
C ILE A 67 18.46 2.40 8.98
N GLY A 68 19.45 2.85 8.22
CA GLY A 68 20.79 2.95 8.77
C GLY A 68 21.66 3.95 8.05
N SER A 69 22.71 4.39 8.74
CA SER A 69 23.79 5.20 8.17
C SER A 69 24.98 4.32 7.77
N LYS A 70 26.18 4.87 7.56
CA LYS A 70 27.36 4.11 7.12
C LYS A 70 27.68 2.88 7.99
N LYS A 71 27.43 2.93 9.31
CA LYS A 71 27.62 1.80 10.26
C LYS A 71 26.85 0.53 9.83
N PHE A 72 25.78 0.69 9.05
CA PHE A 72 24.93 -0.40 8.58
C PHE A 72 25.54 -1.24 7.46
N ILE A 73 26.37 -0.66 6.59
CA ILE A 73 26.79 -1.31 5.33
C ILE A 73 27.51 -2.63 5.57
N GLU A 74 28.20 -2.76 6.71
CA GLU A 74 29.05 -3.90 7.01
C GLU A 74 28.33 -5.02 7.78
N GLY A 75 27.19 -4.77 8.43
CA GLY A 75 26.69 -5.61 9.51
C GLY A 75 25.51 -6.56 9.22
N TRP A 76 24.85 -6.50 8.07
CA TRP A 76 23.62 -7.29 7.84
C TRP A 76 23.80 -8.46 6.87
N ASN A 77 23.06 -9.55 7.14
CA ASN A 77 22.94 -10.74 6.29
C ASN A 77 21.49 -11.24 6.31
N SER A 78 20.70 -10.89 5.29
CA SER A 78 19.28 -11.28 5.21
C SER A 78 18.86 -11.56 3.78
N TRP A 79 18.17 -12.68 3.57
CA TRP A 79 17.54 -13.07 2.30
C TRP A 79 16.19 -12.39 2.07
N ARG A 80 15.73 -11.56 3.03
CA ARG A 80 14.37 -10.97 3.06
C ARG A 80 14.31 -9.58 2.43
N VAL A 81 15.42 -9.09 1.86
CA VAL A 81 15.49 -7.74 1.30
C VAL A 81 14.84 -7.74 -0.08
N ALA A 82 13.70 -7.06 -0.18
CA ALA A 82 12.99 -6.86 -1.45
C ALA A 82 13.14 -5.42 -1.98
N ASN A 83 13.33 -4.44 -1.09
CA ASN A 83 13.44 -3.03 -1.45
C ASN A 83 14.65 -2.41 -0.75
N MET A 84 15.41 -1.60 -1.48
CA MET A 84 16.55 -0.87 -0.97
C MET A 84 16.49 0.57 -1.47
N VAL A 85 16.51 1.51 -0.53
CA VAL A 85 16.37 2.95 -0.79
C VAL A 85 17.64 3.65 -0.36
N LEU A 86 18.28 4.36 -1.29
CA LEU A 86 19.51 5.11 -1.08
C LEU A 86 19.19 6.61 -1.00
N MET A 87 19.51 7.22 0.14
CA MET A 87 19.25 8.63 0.44
C MET A 87 20.55 9.32 0.85
N ASN A 88 20.91 10.43 0.19
CA ASN A 88 22.05 11.30 0.54
C ASN A 88 23.39 10.58 0.80
N MET A 89 23.70 9.50 0.05
CA MET A 89 24.93 8.72 0.19
C MET A 89 26.05 9.32 -0.68
N GLY A 90 27.14 9.86 -0.11
CA GLY A 90 28.16 10.64 -0.86
C GLY A 90 28.88 9.92 -2.03
N LYS A 91 29.50 10.69 -2.94
CA LYS A 91 30.20 10.17 -4.14
C LYS A 91 31.36 9.20 -3.84
N GLY A 92 31.94 9.23 -2.64
CA GLY A 92 33.02 8.32 -2.21
C GLY A 92 32.55 6.94 -1.73
N GLU A 93 31.24 6.73 -1.58
CA GLU A 93 30.67 5.49 -1.03
C GLU A 93 30.43 4.39 -2.09
N GLY A 94 30.88 4.61 -3.33
CA GLY A 94 30.63 3.70 -4.47
C GLY A 94 30.92 2.21 -4.17
N PRO A 95 32.12 1.86 -3.64
CA PRO A 95 32.45 0.47 -3.30
C PRO A 95 31.52 -0.13 -2.22
N GLN A 96 31.12 0.68 -1.24
CA GLN A 96 30.24 0.27 -0.15
C GLN A 96 28.81 -0.01 -0.64
N ILE A 97 28.31 0.78 -1.60
CA ILE A 97 27.01 0.55 -2.25
C ILE A 97 27.03 -0.75 -3.06
N VAL A 98 28.10 -1.02 -3.80
CA VAL A 98 28.24 -2.28 -4.55
C VAL A 98 28.23 -3.48 -3.60
N GLN A 99 28.93 -3.40 -2.47
CA GLN A 99 28.89 -4.43 -1.43
C GLN A 99 27.49 -4.62 -0.84
N LEU A 100 26.76 -3.53 -0.59
CA LEU A 100 25.39 -3.56 -0.10
C LEU A 100 24.46 -4.27 -1.10
N PHE A 101 24.62 -3.99 -2.39
CA PHE A 101 23.88 -4.65 -3.46
C PHE A 101 24.19 -6.13 -3.56
N GLY A 102 25.47 -6.51 -3.52
CA GLY A 102 25.90 -7.91 -3.53
C GLY A 102 25.31 -8.73 -2.37
N ARG A 103 24.93 -8.07 -1.27
CA ARG A 103 24.14 -8.68 -0.18
C ARG A 103 22.65 -8.72 -0.49
N GLY A 104 22.11 -7.69 -1.14
CA GLY A 104 20.68 -7.56 -1.46
C GLY A 104 20.18 -8.46 -2.60
N VAL A 105 21.01 -8.79 -3.60
CA VAL A 105 20.59 -9.66 -4.72
C VAL A 105 20.55 -11.15 -4.38
N ARG A 106 21.03 -11.49 -3.18
CA ARG A 106 21.07 -12.85 -2.68
C ARG A 106 19.66 -13.37 -2.45
N LEU A 107 19.38 -14.56 -2.96
CA LEU A 107 18.10 -15.25 -2.78
C LEU A 107 18.34 -16.61 -2.19
N LYS A 108 17.46 -17.01 -1.26
CA LYS A 108 17.45 -18.36 -0.70
C LYS A 108 17.14 -19.41 -1.78
N GLY A 109 16.26 -19.06 -2.74
CA GLY A 109 15.82 -19.95 -3.81
C GLY A 109 14.91 -21.09 -3.32
N GLN A 110 14.20 -21.72 -4.26
CA GLN A 110 13.36 -22.88 -3.97
C GLN A 110 14.24 -24.04 -3.50
N ARG A 111 13.88 -24.70 -2.38
CA ARG A 111 14.67 -25.81 -1.79
C ARG A 111 16.17 -25.45 -1.61
N PHE A 112 16.45 -24.19 -1.22
CA PHE A 112 17.82 -23.70 -1.02
C PHE A 112 18.70 -23.71 -2.28
N SER A 113 18.10 -23.59 -3.47
CA SER A 113 18.83 -23.61 -4.75
C SER A 113 19.72 -22.39 -4.99
N LEU A 114 19.53 -21.30 -4.23
CA LEU A 114 20.16 -20.00 -4.45
C LEU A 114 19.90 -19.38 -5.84
N ARG A 115 18.90 -19.90 -6.56
CA ARG A 115 18.56 -19.50 -7.92
C ARG A 115 17.17 -18.87 -7.98
N ARG A 116 16.99 -17.99 -8.98
CA ARG A 116 15.68 -17.50 -9.40
C ARG A 116 14.98 -18.56 -10.23
N GLU A 117 13.67 -18.60 -10.12
CA GLU A 117 12.84 -19.43 -10.99
C GLU A 117 12.70 -18.72 -12.34
N ALA A 118 12.78 -19.46 -13.44
CA ALA A 118 12.82 -18.86 -14.77
C ALA A 118 11.46 -18.32 -15.23
N ALA A 119 10.38 -19.00 -14.83
CA ALA A 119 9.01 -18.61 -15.16
C ALA A 119 8.13 -18.56 -13.90
N PRO A 120 8.43 -17.67 -12.95
CA PRO A 120 7.71 -17.59 -11.69
C PRO A 120 6.31 -17.03 -11.89
N ALA A 121 5.37 -17.46 -11.05
CA ALA A 121 4.08 -16.78 -10.91
C ALA A 121 4.29 -15.29 -10.59
N PRO A 122 3.37 -14.38 -10.98
CA PRO A 122 3.57 -12.93 -10.82
C PRO A 122 3.95 -12.50 -9.39
N ALA A 123 3.34 -13.10 -8.37
CA ALA A 123 3.66 -12.81 -6.97
C ALA A 123 5.09 -13.24 -6.59
N LEU A 124 5.55 -14.39 -7.09
CA LEU A 124 6.89 -14.89 -6.82
C LEU A 124 7.95 -14.07 -7.57
N ARG A 125 7.64 -13.57 -8.77
CA ARG A 125 8.50 -12.62 -9.49
C ARG A 125 8.83 -11.40 -8.62
N LEU A 126 7.82 -10.79 -8.00
CA LEU A 126 8.00 -9.63 -7.11
C LEU A 126 8.93 -9.96 -5.92
N LEU A 127 8.85 -11.18 -5.37
CA LEU A 127 9.70 -11.61 -4.26
C LEU A 127 11.13 -11.99 -4.69
N GLN A 128 11.35 -12.33 -5.96
CA GLN A 128 12.66 -12.67 -6.54
C GLN A 128 13.38 -11.45 -7.15
N THR A 129 12.74 -10.28 -7.12
CA THR A 129 13.28 -9.02 -7.64
C THR A 129 13.67 -8.11 -6.47
N LEU A 130 14.93 -7.64 -6.47
CA LEU A 130 15.37 -6.55 -5.61
C LEU A 130 15.05 -5.22 -6.30
N TYR A 131 14.25 -4.38 -5.65
CA TYR A 131 13.96 -3.03 -6.12
C TYR A 131 14.93 -2.03 -5.49
N LEU A 132 15.52 -1.19 -6.34
CA LEU A 132 16.44 -0.13 -5.93
C LEU A 132 15.85 1.23 -6.25
N PHE A 133 15.89 2.11 -5.25
CA PHE A 133 15.44 3.49 -5.37
C PHE A 133 16.55 4.42 -4.90
N GLY A 134 16.78 5.50 -5.66
CA GLY A 134 17.72 6.57 -5.27
C GLY A 134 17.01 7.91 -5.32
N LEU A 135 17.17 8.72 -4.27
CA LEU A 135 16.63 10.10 -4.24
C LEU A 135 17.49 11.10 -5.03
N ASN A 136 18.70 10.71 -5.44
CA ASN A 136 19.59 11.51 -6.28
C ASN A 136 20.08 10.67 -7.48
N ALA A 137 19.91 11.22 -8.67
CA ALA A 137 20.16 10.55 -9.95
C ALA A 137 21.64 10.23 -10.18
N ASP A 138 22.56 11.05 -9.65
CA ASP A 138 24.00 10.85 -9.82
C ASP A 138 24.46 9.51 -9.24
N TYR A 139 23.90 9.11 -8.09
CA TYR A 139 24.23 7.84 -7.44
C TYR A 139 23.75 6.65 -8.23
N MET A 140 22.53 6.71 -8.73
CA MET A 140 21.98 5.65 -9.57
C MET A 140 22.82 5.46 -10.83
N ASN A 141 23.34 6.53 -11.42
CA ASN A 141 24.20 6.43 -12.61
C ASN A 141 25.54 5.75 -12.31
N SER A 142 26.23 6.15 -11.23
CA SER A 142 27.47 5.48 -10.81
C SER A 142 27.24 4.01 -10.45
N PHE A 143 26.13 3.72 -9.79
CA PHE A 143 25.72 2.36 -9.44
C PHE A 143 25.46 1.52 -10.70
N LEU A 144 24.62 2.00 -11.63
CA LEU A 144 24.32 1.31 -12.88
C LEU A 144 25.59 1.05 -13.71
N SER A 145 26.55 1.98 -13.68
CA SER A 145 27.85 1.80 -14.33
C SER A 145 28.65 0.64 -13.72
N ALA A 146 28.75 0.57 -12.38
CA ALA A 146 29.44 -0.51 -11.69
C ALA A 146 28.80 -1.89 -11.95
N ILE A 147 27.47 -1.97 -11.91
CA ILE A 147 26.73 -3.21 -12.17
C ILE A 147 26.90 -3.69 -13.62
N ARG A 148 26.92 -2.77 -14.59
CA ARG A 148 27.21 -3.10 -16.00
C ARG A 148 28.63 -3.59 -16.20
N GLN A 149 29.60 -3.05 -15.47
CA GLN A 149 30.99 -3.56 -15.50
C GLN A 149 31.09 -4.99 -14.96
N GLU A 150 30.22 -5.37 -14.02
CA GLU A 150 30.09 -6.75 -13.53
C GLU A 150 29.28 -7.67 -14.48
N GLY A 151 28.83 -7.17 -15.63
CA GLY A 151 28.09 -7.94 -16.64
C GLY A 151 26.61 -8.18 -16.31
N LEU A 152 26.06 -7.41 -15.36
CA LEU A 152 24.65 -7.47 -15.00
C LEU A 152 23.87 -6.35 -15.72
N ASP A 153 22.80 -6.71 -16.41
CA ASP A 153 21.89 -5.75 -17.04
C ASP A 153 20.62 -5.57 -16.17
N PRO A 154 20.47 -4.43 -15.45
CA PRO A 154 19.30 -4.18 -14.65
C PRO A 154 18.07 -3.92 -15.54
N GLU A 155 16.98 -4.64 -15.28
CA GLU A 155 15.68 -4.35 -15.91
C GLU A 155 15.23 -2.94 -15.53
N LYS A 156 14.89 -2.11 -16.53
CA LYS A 156 14.19 -0.86 -16.28
C LYS A 156 12.73 -1.20 -15.93
N PRO A 157 12.20 -0.70 -14.80
CA PRO A 157 10.79 -0.90 -14.51
C PRO A 157 9.94 -0.22 -15.59
N ASP A 158 8.84 -0.87 -15.96
CA ASP A 158 7.85 -0.39 -16.95
C ASP A 158 7.05 0.83 -16.44
N ARG A 159 7.37 1.33 -15.24
CA ARG A 159 6.70 2.47 -14.60
C ARG A 159 7.57 3.72 -14.69
N PRO A 160 6.98 4.89 -14.99
CA PRO A 160 7.72 6.14 -15.01
C PRO A 160 8.34 6.41 -13.64
N ALA A 161 9.54 7.00 -13.64
CA ALA A 161 10.19 7.46 -12.43
C ALA A 161 9.19 8.26 -11.58
N LEU A 162 9.07 7.89 -10.29
CA LEU A 162 8.39 8.73 -9.31
C LEU A 162 9.10 10.08 -9.35
N LYS A 163 8.46 11.10 -9.94
CA LYS A 163 8.93 12.48 -9.82
C LYS A 163 8.62 12.90 -8.40
N PRO A 164 9.60 13.07 -7.51
CA PRO A 164 9.31 13.65 -6.20
C PRO A 164 8.70 15.03 -6.46
N SER A 165 7.52 15.26 -5.92
CA SER A 165 6.89 16.57 -5.86
C SER A 165 7.68 17.40 -4.83
N GLY A 166 8.79 18.00 -5.24
CA GLY A 166 9.61 18.84 -4.36
C GLY A 166 11.03 19.10 -4.88
N GLU A 167 11.51 20.32 -4.69
CA GLU A 167 12.88 20.75 -4.99
C GLU A 167 13.92 19.91 -4.22
N GLY A 168 15.09 19.74 -4.83
CA GLY A 168 16.09 18.72 -4.49
C GLY A 168 16.72 18.76 -3.08
N PRO A 169 17.66 17.85 -2.80
CA PRO A 169 18.25 17.64 -1.48
C PRO A 169 19.21 18.79 -1.15
N GLY A 170 18.68 19.83 -0.52
CA GLY A 170 19.46 21.00 -0.12
C GLY A 170 18.67 22.01 0.72
N ALA A 171 17.35 22.07 0.57
CA ALA A 171 16.50 22.75 1.52
C ALA A 171 16.18 21.79 2.68
N PRO A 172 16.23 22.21 3.97
CA PRO A 172 15.42 21.52 4.96
C PRO A 172 14.02 21.48 4.37
N VAL A 173 13.41 20.30 4.33
CA VAL A 173 12.01 20.17 3.96
C VAL A 173 11.27 20.92 5.06
N SER A 174 11.12 22.24 4.88
CA SER A 174 10.13 23.01 5.61
C SER A 174 8.86 22.27 5.26
N ALA A 175 8.19 21.74 6.28
CA ALA A 175 6.88 21.16 6.14
C ALA A 175 5.96 22.26 5.59
N THR A 176 6.02 22.50 4.28
CA THR A 176 4.96 23.15 3.54
C THR A 176 3.78 22.29 3.83
N ALA A 177 2.91 22.82 4.68
CA ALA A 177 1.82 22.12 5.34
C ALA A 177 1.30 21.04 4.41
N SER A 178 1.74 19.79 4.66
CA SER A 178 1.09 18.63 4.08
C SER A 178 -0.38 18.86 4.42
N PRO A 179 -1.32 18.82 3.46
CA PRO A 179 -2.72 18.97 3.79
C PRO A 179 -2.97 17.98 4.92
N SER A 180 -3.26 18.52 6.11
CA SER A 180 -3.31 17.77 7.36
C SER A 180 -4.01 16.46 7.04
N PRO A 181 -3.38 15.28 7.23
CA PRO A 181 -3.99 14.03 6.82
C PRO A 181 -5.40 14.03 7.39
N LEU A 182 -6.40 13.97 6.50
CA LEU A 182 -7.79 14.05 6.91
C LEU A 182 -7.97 13.09 8.09
N PRO A 183 -8.50 13.57 9.23
CA PRO A 183 -8.59 12.74 10.42
C PRO A 183 -9.32 11.46 10.05
N CYS A 184 -8.77 10.32 10.50
CA CYS A 184 -9.36 9.03 10.17
C CYS A 184 -10.82 9.00 10.63
N GLN A 185 -11.75 8.96 9.68
CA GLN A 185 -13.18 9.04 9.96
C GLN A 185 -13.81 7.68 9.73
N ARG A 186 -14.48 7.13 10.74
CA ARG A 186 -15.26 5.89 10.56
C ARG A 186 -16.48 6.18 9.69
N VAL A 187 -16.68 5.36 8.67
CA VAL A 187 -17.85 5.44 7.82
C VAL A 187 -19.05 4.94 8.60
N GLN A 188 -20.03 5.82 8.79
CA GLN A 188 -21.33 5.47 9.32
C GLN A 188 -22.37 5.54 8.20
N PRO A 189 -23.44 4.72 8.25
CA PRO A 189 -24.54 4.82 7.29
C PRO A 189 -25.22 6.18 7.46
N ASN A 190 -25.08 7.06 6.47
CA ASN A 190 -25.70 8.38 6.47
C ASN A 190 -26.98 8.35 5.62
N PRO A 191 -28.18 8.37 6.23
CA PRO A 191 -29.44 8.26 5.51
C PRO A 191 -29.68 9.41 4.54
N ALA A 192 -29.18 10.62 4.84
CA ALA A 192 -29.32 11.78 3.96
C ALA A 192 -28.48 11.63 2.67
N LEU A 193 -27.30 11.01 2.76
CA LEU A 193 -26.49 10.70 1.58
C LEU A 193 -27.08 9.54 0.77
N LEU A 194 -27.56 8.50 1.45
CA LEU A 194 -28.17 7.34 0.80
C LEU A 194 -29.40 7.75 -0.03
N SER A 195 -30.30 8.57 0.52
CA SER A 195 -31.50 9.06 -0.18
C SER A 195 -31.20 9.84 -1.47
N ARG A 196 -29.99 10.39 -1.58
CA ARG A 196 -29.52 11.15 -2.76
C ARG A 196 -28.70 10.29 -3.71
N LEU A 197 -28.27 9.10 -3.29
CA LEU A 197 -27.43 8.22 -4.08
C LEU A 197 -28.24 7.59 -5.22
N ARG A 198 -27.79 7.85 -6.45
CA ARG A 198 -28.35 7.28 -7.68
C ARG A 198 -27.28 6.49 -8.39
N VAL A 199 -27.49 5.19 -8.52
CA VAL A 199 -26.56 4.26 -9.17
C VAL A 199 -27.24 3.68 -10.40
N ASP A 200 -26.64 3.85 -11.57
CA ASP A 200 -27.16 3.34 -12.84
C ASP A 200 -26.20 2.29 -13.40
N VAL A 201 -26.62 1.02 -13.34
CA VAL A 201 -25.83 -0.15 -13.75
C VAL A 201 -26.34 -0.74 -15.06
N ARG A 202 -27.25 -0.04 -15.76
CA ARG A 202 -27.78 -0.50 -17.05
C ARG A 202 -26.70 -0.51 -18.13
N PRO A 203 -26.64 -1.53 -18.99
CA PRO A 203 -25.71 -1.55 -20.11
C PRO A 203 -25.89 -0.33 -21.00
N ARG A 204 -24.84 0.49 -21.16
CA ARG A 204 -24.84 1.60 -22.13
C ARG A 204 -24.38 1.07 -23.48
N LEU A 205 -25.32 0.72 -24.35
CA LEU A 205 -25.03 0.47 -25.76
C LEU A 205 -24.99 1.81 -26.51
N THR A 206 -23.79 2.27 -26.84
CA THR A 206 -23.62 3.45 -27.71
C THR A 206 -23.84 3.03 -29.16
N MET A 207 -25.08 3.02 -29.62
CA MET A 207 -25.38 2.97 -31.06
C MET A 207 -25.32 4.40 -31.61
N VAL A 208 -24.36 4.66 -32.50
CA VAL A 208 -24.31 5.90 -33.28
C VAL A 208 -25.42 5.83 -34.32
N HIS A 209 -26.61 6.36 -33.99
CA HIS A 209 -27.55 6.88 -34.99
C HIS A 209 -28.45 7.98 -34.42
N SER A 210 -28.79 8.91 -35.30
CA SER A 210 -29.44 10.20 -35.08
C SER A 210 -30.64 10.21 -34.14
N GLU A 211 -30.76 11.36 -33.48
CA GLU A 211 -31.92 11.86 -32.75
C GLU A 211 -33.25 11.25 -33.20
N LYS A 212 -33.85 10.48 -32.28
CA LYS A 212 -35.29 10.50 -31.99
C LYS A 212 -35.53 9.74 -30.68
N ASP A 213 -36.07 10.46 -29.71
CA ASP A 213 -36.77 10.01 -28.50
C ASP A 213 -36.66 8.51 -28.18
N ALA A 214 -35.62 8.14 -27.42
CA ALA A 214 -35.62 6.88 -26.69
C ALA A 214 -36.32 7.12 -25.35
N GLY A 215 -37.50 6.51 -25.21
CA GLY A 215 -38.50 6.78 -24.19
C GLY A 215 -37.97 6.88 -22.76
N LYS A 216 -38.60 7.78 -22.00
CA LYS A 216 -38.66 7.76 -20.53
C LYS A 216 -39.35 6.44 -20.10
N SER A 217 -38.61 5.33 -20.16
CA SER A 217 -39.00 4.14 -19.42
C SER A 217 -38.90 4.52 -17.95
N ALA A 218 -40.05 4.55 -17.25
CA ALA A 218 -40.13 4.92 -15.84
C ALA A 218 -39.06 4.13 -15.09
N ALA A 219 -38.04 4.84 -14.61
CA ALA A 219 -36.85 4.21 -14.07
C ALA A 219 -37.24 3.59 -12.71
N LEU A 220 -37.57 2.29 -12.73
CA LEU A 220 -37.95 1.54 -11.55
C LEU A 220 -36.76 1.45 -10.62
N ASN A 221 -36.93 1.89 -9.37
CA ASN A 221 -35.92 1.70 -8.34
C ASN A 221 -35.89 0.22 -7.93
N LEU A 222 -34.80 -0.47 -8.22
CA LEU A 222 -34.61 -1.88 -7.90
C LEU A 222 -33.75 -2.12 -6.65
N ALA A 223 -33.46 -1.09 -5.86
CA ALA A 223 -32.70 -1.23 -4.62
C ALA A 223 -33.34 -2.24 -3.66
N GLY A 224 -34.69 -2.29 -3.61
CA GLY A 224 -35.42 -3.28 -2.81
C GLY A 224 -35.15 -4.73 -3.22
N ARG A 225 -34.89 -5.00 -4.50
CA ARG A 225 -34.55 -6.36 -4.97
C ARG A 225 -33.12 -6.76 -4.59
N LEU A 226 -32.17 -5.82 -4.67
CA LEU A 226 -30.80 -6.06 -4.21
C LEU A 226 -30.76 -6.36 -2.70
N ARG A 227 -31.56 -5.63 -1.89
CA ARG A 227 -31.71 -5.89 -0.45
C ARG A 227 -32.23 -7.29 -0.17
N ALA A 228 -33.24 -7.74 -0.91
CA ALA A 228 -33.85 -9.07 -0.74
C ALA A 228 -32.88 -10.22 -1.05
N GLN A 229 -31.84 -9.98 -1.85
CA GLN A 229 -30.83 -10.97 -2.22
C GLN A 229 -29.48 -10.74 -1.52
N ALA A 230 -29.41 -9.83 -0.56
CA ALA A 230 -28.19 -9.50 0.15
C ALA A 230 -27.59 -10.67 0.95
N ASP A 231 -28.37 -11.74 1.21
CA ASP A 231 -27.87 -12.96 1.84
C ASP A 231 -26.89 -13.74 0.94
N PHE A 232 -26.92 -13.54 -0.37
CA PHE A 232 -26.03 -14.21 -1.33
C PHE A 232 -24.71 -13.47 -1.57
N LEU A 233 -24.54 -12.28 -1.00
CA LEU A 233 -23.34 -11.46 -1.18
C LEU A 233 -22.18 -11.96 -0.30
N ASP A 234 -20.99 -12.02 -0.88
CA ASP A 234 -19.76 -12.23 -0.13
C ASP A 234 -19.28 -10.89 0.47
N TRP A 235 -19.59 -10.70 1.75
CA TRP A 235 -19.26 -9.49 2.50
C TRP A 235 -17.74 -9.28 2.66
N ASP A 236 -16.94 -10.33 2.61
CA ASP A 236 -15.49 -10.26 2.74
C ASP A 236 -14.85 -9.77 1.45
N GLN A 237 -15.33 -10.29 0.32
CA GLN A 237 -15.01 -9.76 -1.00
C GLN A 237 -15.39 -8.28 -1.13
N LEU A 238 -16.61 -7.89 -0.71
CA LEU A 238 -17.07 -6.49 -0.76
C LEU A 238 -16.22 -5.56 0.10
N LEU A 239 -15.84 -5.99 1.31
CA LEU A 239 -14.98 -5.21 2.18
C LEU A 239 -13.59 -5.04 1.55
N LEU A 240 -13.01 -6.10 0.99
CA LEU A 240 -11.72 -6.04 0.33
C LEU A 240 -11.74 -5.17 -0.92
N SER A 241 -12.80 -5.24 -1.74
CA SER A 241 -12.94 -4.38 -2.92
C SER A 241 -13.14 -2.92 -2.54
N ALA A 242 -13.90 -2.63 -1.48
CA ALA A 242 -14.06 -1.28 -0.93
C ALA A 242 -12.75 -0.71 -0.37
N ILE A 243 -11.95 -1.52 0.33
CA ILE A 243 -10.61 -1.12 0.82
C ILE A 243 -9.67 -0.82 -0.35
N ARG A 244 -9.69 -1.64 -1.40
CA ARG A 244 -8.90 -1.40 -2.62
C ARG A 244 -9.33 -0.10 -3.30
N PHE A 245 -10.63 0.09 -3.48
CA PHE A 245 -11.19 1.29 -4.09
C PHE A 245 -10.80 2.56 -3.32
N LYS A 246 -11.00 2.58 -2.00
CA LYS A 246 -10.64 3.68 -1.10
C LYS A 246 -9.17 4.11 -1.25
N ARG A 247 -8.25 3.18 -1.50
CA ARG A 247 -6.82 3.47 -1.71
C ARG A 247 -6.53 4.17 -3.05
N HIS A 248 -7.40 4.00 -4.04
CA HIS A 248 -7.25 4.58 -5.38
C HIS A 248 -8.05 5.88 -5.59
N SER A 249 -8.96 6.22 -4.66
CA SER A 249 -9.90 7.35 -4.80
C SER A 249 -9.64 8.51 -3.83
N ASP A 250 -8.43 8.68 -3.30
CA ASP A 250 -8.04 9.68 -2.28
C ASP A 250 -8.88 9.68 -0.97
N ARG A 251 -9.72 8.65 -0.77
CA ARG A 251 -10.54 8.46 0.44
C ARG A 251 -9.81 7.66 1.52
N ALA A 252 -8.48 7.63 1.50
CA ALA A 252 -7.61 6.81 2.38
C ALA A 252 -7.87 7.01 3.90
N HIS A 253 -8.50 8.11 4.29
CA HIS A 253 -8.87 8.46 5.67
C HIS A 253 -10.13 7.75 6.19
N LEU A 254 -10.98 7.15 5.33
CA LEU A 254 -12.24 6.52 5.74
C LEU A 254 -12.09 5.11 6.35
N ILE A 255 -12.36 4.89 7.63
CA ILE A 255 -12.31 3.54 8.24
C ILE A 255 -13.61 2.79 7.90
N LEU A 256 -13.48 1.62 7.27
CA LEU A 256 -14.58 0.74 6.87
C LEU A 256 -14.70 -0.44 7.83
N GLU A 257 -15.89 -0.65 8.37
CA GLU A 257 -16.25 -1.80 9.21
C GLU A 257 -17.29 -2.66 8.48
N ARG A 258 -17.33 -3.96 8.77
CA ARG A 258 -18.20 -4.93 8.08
C ARG A 258 -19.68 -4.61 8.31
N GLU A 259 -20.01 -4.16 9.50
CA GLU A 259 -21.34 -3.77 9.96
C GLU A 259 -21.85 -2.54 9.19
N ALA A 260 -20.97 -1.56 8.95
CA ALA A 260 -21.31 -0.36 8.19
C ALA A 260 -21.64 -0.70 6.73
N ILE A 261 -20.84 -1.55 6.09
CA ILE A 261 -21.09 -2.02 4.71
C ILE A 261 -22.42 -2.77 4.60
N ARG A 262 -22.69 -3.65 5.57
CA ARG A 262 -23.96 -4.39 5.63
C ARG A 262 -25.16 -3.45 5.75
N SER A 263 -25.07 -2.45 6.64
CA SER A 263 -26.15 -1.49 6.84
C SER A 263 -26.37 -0.60 5.61
N ILE A 264 -25.30 -0.18 4.92
CA ILE A 264 -25.39 0.59 3.67
C ILE A 264 -26.17 -0.19 2.59
N ILE A 265 -25.87 -1.48 2.41
CA ILE A 265 -26.52 -2.30 1.37
C ILE A 265 -27.93 -2.74 1.76
N ARG A 266 -28.14 -3.19 3.02
CA ARG A 266 -29.42 -3.74 3.49
C ARG A 266 -30.43 -2.67 3.89
N ASP A 267 -29.99 -1.67 4.63
CA ASP A 267 -30.88 -0.70 5.29
C ASP A 267 -30.87 0.66 4.57
N GLY A 268 -29.91 0.89 3.67
CA GLY A 268 -29.72 2.17 3.01
C GLY A 268 -30.77 2.48 1.95
N ASP A 269 -31.36 3.66 2.02
CA ASP A 269 -32.37 4.12 1.07
C ASP A 269 -31.76 4.76 -0.18
N TYR A 270 -31.24 3.96 -1.12
CA TYR A 270 -30.65 4.44 -2.38
C TYR A 270 -31.52 4.10 -3.60
N THR A 271 -31.28 4.81 -4.71
CA THR A 271 -31.94 4.52 -5.99
C THR A 271 -31.01 3.74 -6.91
N LEU A 272 -31.37 2.50 -7.22
CA LEU A 272 -30.62 1.63 -8.14
C LEU A 272 -31.41 1.43 -9.44
N TYR A 273 -30.82 1.86 -10.55
CA TYR A 273 -31.34 1.59 -11.90
C TYR A 273 -30.57 0.41 -12.49
N ALA A 274 -31.24 -0.74 -12.56
CA ALA A 274 -30.73 -1.95 -13.19
C ALA A 274 -31.84 -2.55 -14.08
N LEU A 275 -31.50 -3.52 -14.93
CA LEU A 275 -32.52 -4.36 -15.56
C LEU A 275 -33.01 -5.40 -14.53
N PRO A 276 -34.32 -5.70 -14.45
CA PRO A 276 -34.85 -6.69 -13.51
C PRO A 276 -34.15 -8.06 -13.58
N GLU A 277 -33.72 -8.45 -14.77
CA GLU A 277 -33.02 -9.70 -15.08
C GLU A 277 -31.63 -9.77 -14.43
N GLN A 278 -30.94 -8.65 -14.21
CA GLN A 278 -29.60 -8.59 -13.60
C GLN A 278 -29.63 -8.82 -12.07
N LEU A 279 -30.82 -8.76 -11.47
CA LEU A 279 -31.05 -8.95 -10.04
C LEU A 279 -31.89 -10.20 -9.80
N GLU A 280 -31.97 -11.11 -10.76
CA GLU A 280 -32.61 -12.42 -10.60
C GLU A 280 -31.54 -13.50 -10.60
N VAL A 281 -31.36 -14.16 -9.45
CA VAL A 281 -30.44 -15.29 -9.34
C VAL A 281 -31.11 -16.53 -9.92
N ARG A 282 -30.74 -16.90 -11.15
CA ARG A 282 -31.21 -18.13 -11.83
C ARG A 282 -30.08 -19.14 -12.00
N GLN A 283 -28.83 -18.68 -12.08
CA GLN A 283 -27.61 -19.45 -12.29
C GLN A 283 -26.49 -18.94 -11.37
N PHE A 284 -25.42 -19.72 -11.20
CA PHE A 284 -24.28 -19.33 -10.37
C PHE A 284 -23.55 -18.08 -10.89
N GLU A 285 -23.53 -17.84 -12.21
CA GLU A 285 -22.95 -16.64 -12.82
C GLU A 285 -23.69 -15.35 -12.45
N ASP A 286 -24.97 -15.46 -12.09
CA ASP A 286 -25.78 -14.30 -11.66
C ASP A 286 -25.32 -13.79 -10.29
N LEU A 287 -24.67 -14.63 -9.47
CA LEU A 287 -24.09 -14.22 -8.19
C LEU A 287 -22.92 -13.25 -8.39
N ASP A 288 -22.09 -13.48 -9.41
CA ASP A 288 -20.99 -12.57 -9.74
C ASP A 288 -21.53 -11.22 -10.23
N THR A 289 -22.61 -11.24 -11.00
CA THR A 289 -23.30 -10.02 -11.46
C THR A 289 -23.88 -9.24 -10.28
N LEU A 290 -24.55 -9.94 -9.36
CA LEU A 290 -25.10 -9.36 -8.14
C LEU A 290 -24.00 -8.76 -7.25
N GLN A 291 -22.87 -9.45 -7.13
CA GLN A 291 -21.69 -8.98 -6.41
C GLN A 291 -21.15 -7.68 -7.04
N GLN A 292 -20.98 -7.63 -8.36
CA GLN A 292 -20.51 -6.44 -9.07
C GLN A 292 -21.45 -5.24 -8.89
N ILE A 293 -22.76 -5.46 -8.90
CA ILE A 293 -23.74 -4.39 -8.66
C ILE A 293 -23.61 -3.84 -7.23
N ALA A 294 -23.46 -4.72 -6.24
CA ALA A 294 -23.25 -4.30 -4.85
C ALA A 294 -21.94 -3.52 -4.67
N GLU A 295 -20.87 -3.91 -5.37
CA GLU A 295 -19.61 -3.17 -5.38
C GLU A 295 -19.78 -1.77 -5.95
N GLN A 296 -20.50 -1.61 -7.08
CA GLN A 296 -20.74 -0.30 -7.68
C GLN A 296 -21.55 0.62 -6.77
N VAL A 297 -22.53 0.08 -6.03
CA VAL A 297 -23.29 0.84 -5.04
C VAL A 297 -22.38 1.33 -3.90
N LEU A 298 -21.53 0.45 -3.37
CA LEU A 298 -20.56 0.80 -2.32
C LEU A 298 -19.55 1.85 -2.80
N GLN A 299 -19.01 1.70 -4.01
CA GLN A 299 -18.06 2.65 -4.58
C GLN A 299 -18.70 4.03 -4.77
N ALA A 300 -19.93 4.08 -5.29
CA ALA A 300 -20.67 5.32 -5.44
C ALA A 300 -20.94 5.99 -4.09
N TYR A 301 -21.28 5.22 -3.05
CA TYR A 301 -21.45 5.74 -1.69
C TYR A 301 -20.14 6.33 -1.13
N LEU A 302 -19.02 5.62 -1.27
CA LEU A 302 -17.72 6.08 -0.78
C LEU A 302 -17.18 7.31 -1.51
N LEU A 303 -17.57 7.51 -2.78
CA LEU A 303 -17.27 8.76 -3.49
C LEU A 303 -18.10 9.93 -2.98
N ALA A 304 -19.35 9.69 -2.61
CA ALA A 304 -20.29 10.71 -2.14
C ALA A 304 -20.13 11.08 -0.64
N TYR A 305 -19.52 10.20 0.15
CA TYR A 305 -19.25 10.36 1.58
C TYR A 305 -18.00 11.22 1.84
#